data_AF-A0A2N0ZEU0-F1
#
_entry.id   AF-A0A2N0ZEU0-F1
#
_cell.length_a   1.000
_cell.length_b   1.000
_cell.length_c   1.000
_cell.angle_alpha   90.00
_cell.angle_beta   90.00
_cell.angle_gamma   90.00
#
_symmetry.space_group_name_H-M   'P 1'
#
loop_
_entity.id
_entity.type
_entity.pdbx_description
1 polymer ?
#
loop_
_entity_poly.entity_id
_entity_poly.type
_entity_poly.pdbx_seq_one_letter_code
_entity_poly.pdbx_strand_id
1 'polypeptide(L)' 'MKTFLILFLGLVGIVIGAALLAIENDGAAFQTRFIFKLCGLFIFGGTIFLVQRYWKSIE' A
#
# COMPACT_ATOMS: atom_id res chain seq x y z
N MET A 1 -14.56 2.42 -15.69
CA MET A 1 -13.18 2.19 -16.23
C MET A 1 -12.08 2.77 -15.36
N LYS A 2 -12.11 4.06 -14.98
CA LYS A 2 -11.03 4.70 -14.17
C LYS A 2 -10.77 4.00 -12.82
N THR A 3 -11.81 3.63 -12.09
CA THR A 3 -11.70 2.94 -10.79
C THR A 3 -11.05 1.56 -10.90
N PHE A 4 -11.35 0.82 -11.97
CA PHE A 4 -10.79 -0.50 -12.21
C PHE A 4 -9.27 -0.44 -12.49
N LEU A 5 -8.85 0.56 -13.26
CA LEU A 5 -7.43 0.85 -13.52
C LEU A 5 -6.66 1.20 -12.24
N ILE A 6 -7.26 1.99 -11.34
CA ILE A 6 -6.65 2.36 -10.05
C ILE A 6 -6.48 1.13 -9.16
N LEU A 7 -7.52 0.29 -9.07
CA LEU A 7 -7.46 -0.96 -8.30
C LEU A 7 -6.40 -1.91 -8.87
N PHE A 8 -6.31 -2.02 -10.19
CA PHE A 8 -5.30 -2.84 -10.86
C PHE A 8 -3.89 -2.34 -10.60
N LEU A 9 -3.65 -1.01 -10.68
CA LEU A 9 -2.34 -0.42 -10.39
C LEU A 9 -1.92 -0.68 -8.93
N GLY A 10 -2.86 -0.58 -8.00
CA GLY A 10 -2.62 -0.89 -6.58
C GLY A 10 -2.24 -2.36 -6.38
N LEU A 11 -2.93 -3.27 -7.06
CA LEU A 11 -2.67 -4.71 -7.00
C LEU A 11 -1.28 -5.05 -7.55
N VAL A 12 -0.88 -4.45 -8.68
CA VAL A 12 0.47 -4.59 -9.26
C VAL A 12 1.54 -4.08 -8.29
N GLY A 13 1.32 -2.93 -7.65
CA GLY A 13 2.25 -2.39 -6.66
C GLY A 13 2.45 -3.31 -5.44
N ILE A 14 1.37 -3.92 -4.94
CA ILE A 14 1.42 -4.88 -3.84
C ILE A 14 2.22 -6.13 -4.24
N VAL A 15 1.99 -6.66 -5.44
CA VAL A 15 2.69 -7.85 -5.96
C VAL A 15 4.18 -7.59 -6.14
N ILE A 16 4.56 -6.43 -6.69
CA ILE A 16 5.98 -6.05 -6.87
C ILE A 16 6.67 -5.88 -5.52
N GLY A 17 6.03 -5.19 -4.56
CA GLY A 17 6.55 -5.03 -3.21
C GLY A 17 6.73 -6.37 -2.48
N ALA A 18 5.80 -7.31 -2.68
CA ALA A 18 5.89 -8.67 -2.14
C ALA A 18 7.06 -9.44 -2.74
N ALA A 19 7.21 -9.40 -4.06
CA ALA A 19 8.27 -10.11 -4.79
C ALA A 19 9.66 -9.59 -4.44
N LEU A 20 9.87 -8.27 -4.42
CA LEU A 20 11.16 -7.67 -4.03
C LEU A 20 11.56 -8.03 -2.60
N LEU A 21 10.60 -8.02 -1.68
CA LEU A 21 10.88 -8.32 -0.30
C LEU A 21 11.13 -9.82 -0.05
N ALA A 22 10.56 -10.70 -0.89
CA ALA A 22 10.71 -12.16 -0.82
C ALA A 22 12.10 -12.63 -1.26
N ILE A 23 12.75 -11.88 -2.16
CA ILE A 23 14.10 -12.19 -2.67
C ILE A 23 15.17 -12.08 -1.56
N GLU A 24 14.92 -11.28 -0.52
CA GLU A 24 15.94 -10.95 0.51
C GLU A 24 15.80 -11.69 1.85
N ASN A 25 14.74 -12.45 2.14
CA ASN A 25 14.51 -12.97 3.50
C ASN A 25 13.95 -14.40 3.59
N ASP A 26 14.51 -15.20 4.50
CA ASP A 26 13.97 -16.49 4.93
C ASP A 26 12.58 -16.33 5.60
N GLY A 27 11.69 -17.28 5.31
CA GLY A 27 10.24 -17.08 5.21
C GLY A 27 9.47 -16.48 6.40
N ALA A 28 9.94 -16.62 7.65
CA ALA A 28 9.21 -16.10 8.83
C ALA A 28 9.50 -14.61 9.11
N ALA A 29 10.77 -14.20 8.98
CA ALA A 29 11.15 -12.79 9.09
C ALA A 29 10.62 -11.98 7.90
N PHE A 30 10.55 -12.61 6.73
CA PHE A 30 9.94 -12.06 5.52
C PHE A 30 8.48 -11.67 5.74
N GLN A 31 7.62 -12.61 6.17
CA GLN A 31 6.19 -12.37 6.34
C GLN A 31 5.91 -11.23 7.31
N THR A 32 6.62 -11.21 8.44
CA THR A 32 6.44 -10.18 9.46
C THR A 32 6.83 -8.79 8.95
N ARG A 33 7.98 -8.68 8.26
CA ARG A 33 8.43 -7.40 7.65
C ARG A 33 7.50 -6.94 6.53
N PHE A 34 6.97 -7.87 5.74
CA PHE A 34 6.03 -7.57 4.66
C PHE A 34 4.69 -7.04 5.19
N ILE A 35 4.12 -7.70 6.20
CA ILE A 35 2.88 -7.28 6.85
C ILE A 35 3.04 -5.90 7.48
N PHE A 36 4.15 -5.65 8.20
CA PHE A 36 4.42 -4.33 8.78
C PHE A 36 4.52 -3.23 7.71
N LYS A 37 5.19 -3.49 6.59
CA LYS A 37 5.27 -2.51 5.48
C LYS A 37 3.91 -2.28 4.82
N LEU A 38 3.10 -3.33 4.64
CA LEU A 38 1.73 -3.20 4.13
C LEU A 38 0.85 -2.37 5.07
N CYS A 39 0.90 -2.63 6.38
CA CYS A 39 0.18 -1.83 7.38
C CYS A 39 0.62 -0.36 7.33
N GLY A 40 1.92 -0.08 7.23
CA GLY A 40 2.43 1.28 7.06
C GLY A 40 1.90 1.95 5.79
N LEU A 41 1.81 1.22 4.68
CA LEU A 41 1.30 1.73 3.41
C LEU A 41 -0.21 2.02 3.47
N PHE A 42 -0.98 1.16 4.14
CA PHE A 42 -2.40 1.39 4.41
C PHE A 42 -2.63 2.62 5.27
N ILE A 43 -1.85 2.79 6.35
CA ILE A 43 -1.92 3.97 7.20
C ILE A 43 -1.60 5.21 6.35
N PHE A 44 -0.49 5.20 5.60
CA PHE A 44 -0.07 6.33 4.77
C PHE A 44 -1.10 6.72 3.71
N GLY A 45 -1.66 5.75 2.97
CA GLY A 45 -2.74 6.00 2.02
C GLY A 45 -3.99 6.54 2.70
N GLY A 46 -4.34 6.00 3.88
CA GLY A 46 -5.45 6.48 4.70
C GLY A 46 -5.26 7.92 5.18
N THR A 47 -4.07 8.29 5.66
CA THR A 47 -3.77 9.66 6.07
C THR A 47 -3.83 10.62 4.89
N ILE A 48 -3.26 10.27 3.74
CA ILE A 48 -3.35 11.11 2.53
C ILE A 48 -4.81 11.32 2.13
N PHE A 49 -5.62 10.26 2.13
CA PHE A 49 -7.04 10.36 1.80
C PHE A 49 -7.80 11.26 2.79
N LEU A 50 -7.55 11.11 4.10
CA LEU A 50 -8.16 11.96 5.12
C LEU A 50 -7.74 13.42 4.99
N VAL A 51 -6.47 13.70 4.73
CA VAL A 51 -5.95 15.05 4.51
C VAL A 51 -6.60 15.68 3.27
N GLN A 52 -6.66 14.95 2.15
CA GLN A 52 -7.33 15.43 0.95
C GLN A 52 -8.83 15.69 1.18
N ARG A 53 -9.51 14.83 1.93
CA ARG A 53 -10.92 15.00 2.28
C ARG A 53 -11.15 16.21 3.17
N TYR A 54 -10.28 16.43 4.16
CA TYR A 54 -10.37 17.57 5.07
C TYR A 54 -10.11 18.88 4.34
N TRP A 55 -9.09 18.92 3.47
CA TRP A 55 -8.78 20.11 2.67
C TRP A 55 -9.94 20.52 1.75
N LYS A 56 -10.56 19.56 1.06
CA LYS A 56 -11.76 19.80 0.24
C LYS A 56 -13.02 20.18 1.03
N SER A 57 -13.03 19.98 2.34
CA SER A 57 -14.16 20.37 3.20
C SER A 57 -14.03 21.81 3.70
N ILE A 58 -12.83 22.38 3.60
CA ILE A 58 -12.53 23.77 4.02
C ILE A 58 -12.70 24.73 2.83
N GLU A 59 -12.47 24.24 1.61
CA GLU A 59 -12.75 24.93 0.33
C GLU A 59 -14.26 24.91 0.00
#